data_AF-A0A1H1YWK0-F1
#
_entry.id   AF-A0A1H1YWK0-F1
#
_cell.length_a   1.000
_cell.length_b   1.000
_cell.length_c   1.000
_cell.angle_alpha   90.00
_cell.angle_beta   90.00
_cell.angle_gamma   90.00
#
_symmetry.space_group_name_H-M   'P 1'
#
loop_
_entity.id
_entity.type
_entity.pdbx_description
1 polymer ?
#
loop_
_entity_poly.entity_id
_entity_poly.type
_entity_poly.pdbx_seq_one_letter_code
_entity_poly.pdbx_strand_id
1 'polypeptide(L)'
;MCMPMRQSTSGATCTSAALAATGASAGVVHILWLAVALMILGGCVLTAAKLAPRVAVEPVRRPDGHYRLRLTWNGRPVGRRD
;
A
#
# COMPACT_ATOMS: atom_id res chain seq x y z
N MET A 1 11.36 23.20 -64.19
CA MET A 1 12.16 23.58 -63.01
C MET A 1 11.28 23.37 -61.79
N CYS A 2 11.46 22.27 -61.06
CA CYS A 2 10.65 21.94 -59.88
C CYS A 2 11.39 22.43 -58.63
N MET A 3 10.79 23.39 -57.90
CA MET A 3 11.30 23.83 -56.60
C MET A 3 10.94 22.79 -55.51
N PRO A 4 11.87 22.44 -54.60
CA PRO A 4 11.56 21.56 -53.49
C PRO A 4 10.74 22.29 -52.41
N MET A 5 9.63 21.67 -52.04
CA MET A 5 8.72 22.11 -50.98
C MET A 5 9.38 21.84 -49.62
N ARG A 6 9.78 22.89 -48.90
CA ARG A 6 10.33 22.80 -47.54
C ARG A 6 9.22 22.37 -46.57
N GLN A 7 9.23 21.11 -46.15
CA GLN A 7 8.34 20.60 -45.11
C GLN A 7 8.68 21.27 -43.76
N SER A 8 7.69 22.00 -43.23
CA SER A 8 7.81 22.73 -41.96
C SER A 8 7.82 21.74 -40.79
N THR A 9 8.99 21.46 -40.24
CA THR A 9 9.21 20.54 -39.10
C THR A 9 8.70 21.08 -37.75
N SER A 10 8.23 22.33 -37.70
CA SER A 10 7.75 23.00 -36.49
C SER A 10 6.46 22.39 -35.89
N GLY A 11 5.60 21.79 -36.71
CA GLY A 11 4.36 21.14 -36.22
C GLY A 11 4.61 19.81 -35.50
N ALA A 12 5.63 19.07 -35.94
CA ALA A 12 5.99 17.77 -35.37
C ALA A 12 6.58 17.93 -33.96
N THR A 13 7.44 18.93 -33.74
CA THR A 13 8.06 19.20 -32.43
C THR A 13 7.04 19.66 -31.38
N CYS A 14 6.07 20.49 -31.76
CA CYS A 14 5.00 20.93 -30.85
C CYS A 14 4.11 19.75 -30.41
N THR A 15 3.78 18.86 -31.35
CA THR A 15 2.95 17.67 -31.07
C THR A 15 3.68 16.68 -30.17
N SER A 16 4.97 16.43 -30.43
CA SER A 16 5.79 15.56 -29.56
C SER A 16 5.99 16.12 -28.17
N ALA A 17 6.15 17.44 -28.04
CA ALA A 17 6.29 18.10 -26.74
C ALA A 17 4.99 18.02 -25.92
N ALA A 18 3.84 18.22 -26.55
CA ALA A 18 2.54 18.06 -25.90
C ALA A 18 2.31 16.62 -25.42
N LEU A 19 2.70 15.62 -26.22
CA LEU A 19 2.59 14.21 -25.86
C LEU A 19 3.49 13.86 -24.67
N ALA A 20 4.74 14.35 -24.68
CA ALA A 20 5.68 14.17 -23.58
C ALA A 20 5.19 14.83 -22.28
N ALA A 21 4.67 16.07 -22.37
CA ALA A 21 4.11 16.78 -21.24
C ALA A 21 2.89 16.05 -20.65
N THR A 22 2.01 15.54 -21.51
CA THR A 22 0.84 14.76 -21.10
C THR A 22 1.26 13.47 -20.41
N GLY A 23 2.20 12.72 -20.99
CA GLY A 23 2.74 11.50 -20.40
C GLY A 23 3.41 11.75 -19.04
N ALA A 24 4.20 12.81 -18.92
CA ALA A 24 4.83 13.21 -17.66
C ALA A 24 3.78 13.56 -16.60
N SER A 25 2.76 14.35 -16.96
CA SER A 25 1.68 14.72 -16.03
C SER A 25 0.88 13.50 -15.57
N ALA A 26 0.57 12.57 -16.48
CA ALA A 26 -0.11 11.32 -16.14
C ALA A 26 0.74 10.47 -15.18
N GLY A 27 2.04 10.39 -15.41
CA GLY A 27 2.97 9.70 -14.52
C GLY A 27 3.00 10.29 -13.11
N VAL A 28 3.07 11.62 -13.00
CA VAL A 28 3.04 12.33 -11.70
C VAL A 28 1.73 12.06 -10.96
N VAL A 29 0.59 12.14 -11.65
CA VAL A 29 -0.73 11.86 -11.05
C VAL A 29 -0.79 10.41 -10.55
N HIS A 30 -0.24 9.46 -11.29
CA HIS A 30 -0.22 8.05 -10.88
C HIS A 30 0.64 7.82 -9.63
N ILE A 31 1.84 8.42 -9.58
CA ILE A 31 2.72 8.33 -8.41
C ILE A 31 2.05 8.95 -7.18
N LEU A 32 1.41 10.11 -7.35
CA LEU A 32 0.65 10.75 -6.28
C LEU A 32 -0.47 9.84 -5.76
N TRP A 33 -1.19 9.18 -6.67
CA TRP A 33 -2.26 8.25 -6.29
C TRP A 33 -1.73 7.04 -5.52
N LEU A 34 -0.58 6.49 -5.94
CA LEU A 34 0.10 5.40 -5.22
C LEU A 34 0.54 5.83 -3.82
N ALA A 35 1.07 7.04 -3.67
CA ALA A 35 1.46 7.58 -2.36
C ALA A 35 0.24 7.73 -1.44
N VAL A 36 -0.87 8.25 -1.96
CA VAL A 36 -2.14 8.34 -1.20
C VAL A 36 -2.65 6.96 -0.81
N ALA A 37 -2.66 5.99 -1.73
CA ALA A 37 -3.06 4.62 -1.44
C ALA A 37 -2.19 3.99 -0.34
N LEU A 38 -0.88 4.20 -0.39
CA LEU A 38 0.04 3.70 0.63
C LEU A 38 -0.22 4.32 2.00
N MET A 39 -0.48 5.63 2.05
CA MET A 39 -0.84 6.33 3.29
C MET A 39 -2.15 5.81 3.88
N ILE A 40 -3.17 5.56 3.04
CA ILE A 40 -4.45 4.98 3.49
C ILE A 40 -4.24 3.56 4.03
N LEU A 41 -3.49 2.72 3.31
CA LEU A 41 -3.18 1.36 3.77
C LEU A 41 -2.40 1.38 5.08
N GLY A 42 -1.38 2.23 5.19
CA GLY A 42 -0.60 2.40 6.43
C GLY A 42 -1.48 2.87 7.59
N GLY A 43 -2.36 3.86 7.36
CA GLY A 43 -3.34 4.31 8.34
C GLY A 43 -4.31 3.20 8.77
N CYS A 44 -4.81 2.40 7.83
CA CYS A 44 -5.66 1.25 8.12
C CYS A 44 -4.94 0.21 8.96
N VAL A 45 -3.68 -0.11 8.64
CA VAL A 45 -2.86 -1.08 9.40
C VAL A 45 -2.60 -0.57 10.81
N LEU A 46 -2.25 0.71 10.99
CA LEU A 46 -2.04 1.29 12.33
C LEU A 46 -3.33 1.31 13.16
N THR A 47 -4.44 1.64 12.51
CA THR A 47 -5.77 1.64 13.15
C THR A 47 -6.17 0.22 13.54
N ALA A 48 -5.99 -0.75 12.64
CA ALA A 48 -6.19 -2.15 12.90
C ALA A 48 -5.27 -2.66 14.01
N ALA A 49 -4.01 -2.24 14.08
CA ALA A 49 -3.09 -2.62 15.15
C ALA A 49 -3.51 -2.04 16.52
N LYS A 50 -4.10 -0.83 16.54
CA LYS A 50 -4.63 -0.24 17.78
C LYS A 50 -5.96 -0.84 18.22
N LEU A 51 -6.83 -1.17 17.26
CA LEU A 51 -8.11 -1.85 17.51
C LEU A 51 -7.94 -3.35 17.68
N ALA A 52 -6.78 -3.89 17.31
CA ALA A 52 -6.48 -5.30 17.43
C ALA A 52 -6.56 -5.66 18.92
N PRO A 53 -7.31 -6.71 19.24
CA PRO A 53 -7.39 -7.19 20.60
C PRO A 53 -6.00 -7.59 21.08
N ARG A 54 -5.69 -7.30 22.35
CA ARG A 54 -4.43 -7.72 22.96
C ARG A 54 -4.40 -9.24 23.01
N VAL A 55 -3.61 -9.83 22.13
CA VAL A 55 -3.30 -11.25 22.14
C VAL A 55 -2.05 -11.44 23.00
N ALA A 56 -2.19 -12.14 24.13
CA ALA A 56 -1.04 -12.54 24.93
C ALA A 56 -0.92 -14.06 24.94
N VAL A 57 0.31 -14.54 24.75
CA VAL A 57 0.67 -15.96 24.75
C VAL A 57 1.58 -16.19 25.93
N GLU A 58 1.09 -16.91 26.94
CA GLU A 58 1.81 -17.15 28.18
C GLU A 58 2.10 -18.65 28.35
N PRO A 59 3.35 -19.06 28.61
CA PRO A 59 3.65 -20.43 28.99
C PRO A 59 3.25 -20.65 30.46
N VAL A 60 2.22 -21.45 30.69
CA VAL A 60 1.77 -21.83 32.03
C VAL A 60 2.28 -23.24 32.34
N ARG A 61 3.09 -23.36 33.38
CA ARG A 61 3.56 -24.66 33.88
C ARG A 61 2.42 -25.35 34.62
N ARG A 62 2.05 -26.54 34.19
CA ARG A 62 1.04 -27.35 34.88
C ARG A 62 1.66 -28.13 36.05
N PRO A 63 0.84 -28.58 37.00
CA PRO A 63 1.28 -29.42 38.11
C PRO A 63 1.86 -30.78 37.67
N ASP A 64 1.51 -31.24 36.48
CA ASP A 64 1.97 -32.48 35.85
C ASP A 64 3.39 -32.38 35.24
N GLY A 65 4.06 -31.23 35.39
CA GLY A 65 5.40 -30.99 34.86
C GLY A 65 5.44 -30.58 33.38
N HIS A 66 4.30 -30.58 32.69
CA HIS A 66 4.20 -30.13 31.31
C HIS A 66 3.96 -28.61 31.20
N TYR A 67 4.35 -28.02 30.07
CA TYR A 67 4.09 -26.62 29.76
C TYR A 67 2.89 -26.51 28.82
N ARG A 68 1.93 -25.64 29.15
CA ARG A 68 0.80 -25.32 28.27
C ARG A 68 0.85 -23.86 27.88
N LEU A 69 0.74 -23.58 26.58
CA LEU A 69 0.57 -22.22 26.08
C LEU A 69 -0.89 -21.79 26.31
N ARG A 70 -1.07 -20.74 27.12
CA ARG A 70 -2.36 -20.08 27.32
C ARG A 70 -2.43 -18.90 26.37
N LEU A 71 -3.30 -19.01 25.37
CA LEU A 71 -3.66 -17.90 24.49
C LEU A 71 -4.77 -17.09 25.17
N THR A 72 -4.55 -15.80 25.36
CA THR A 72 -5.57 -14.87 25.85
C THR A 72 -5.83 -13.78 24.83
N TRP A 73 -7.08 -13.39 24.68
CA TRP A 73 -7.59 -12.35 23.80
C TRP A 73 -8.32 -11.33 24.65
N ASN A 74 -7.78 -10.10 24.75
CA ASN A 74 -8.27 -9.07 25.68
C ASN A 74 -8.44 -9.59 27.13
N GLY A 75 -7.49 -10.41 27.60
CA GLY A 75 -7.51 -11.01 28.93
C GLY A 75 -8.48 -12.20 29.09
N ARG A 76 -9.25 -12.56 28.06
CA ARG A 76 -10.10 -13.76 28.07
C ARG A 76 -9.37 -14.94 27.42
N PRO A 77 -9.35 -16.13 28.03
CA PRO A 77 -8.71 -17.29 27.42
C PRO A 77 -9.44 -17.70 26.12
N VAL A 78 -8.69 -17.86 25.03
CA VAL A 78 -9.20 -18.37 23.76
C VAL A 78 -9.24 -19.89 23.86
N GLY A 79 -10.43 -20.49 23.69
CA GLY A 79 -10.59 -21.96 23.69
C GLY A 79 -11.40 -22.56 24.84
N ARG A 80 -12.12 -21.75 25.64
CA ARG A 80 -13.25 -22.26 26.43
C ARG A 80 -14.40 -22.51 25.46
N ARG A 81 -14.44 -23.70 24.86
CA ARG A 81 -15.69 -24.25 24.31
C ARG A 81 -16.49 -24.67 25.53
N ASP A 82 -17.64 -24.04 25.74
CA ASP A 82 -18.68 -24.60 26.61
C ASP A 82 -19.14 -25.95 26.06
#